data_AF-A0A1I4ZIZ2-F1
#
_entry.id   AF-A0A1I4ZIZ2-F1
#
_cell.length_a   1.000
_cell.length_b   1.000
_cell.length_c   1.000
_cell.angle_alpha   90.00
_cell.angle_beta   90.00
_cell.angle_gamma   90.00
#
_symmetry.space_group_name_H-M   'P 1'
#
loop_
_entity.id
_entity.type
_entity.pdbx_description
1 polymer ?
#
loop_
_entity_poly.entity_id
_entity_poly.type
_entity_poly.pdbx_seq_one_letter_code
_entity_poly.pdbx_strand_id
1 'polypeptide(L)'
;MTSPSASFVLGDVRTDLPDGAFDLYLSCGVPYSHLTPDELVAALHSVLSAVAARGRRAAVVVDVLGRYSVEWRPRWDAERWDYAMSFFAGGGETISEPMTFYSRPALDAVVDAAVAGSAARIVRRTAVDRSVLVGRHTATGSFHPDVPRFRTLVNDLLREPSRVRPGDLRFTPATTGAPADVLAWLRDFADRWNGLLEPYADAGPPADAEAARLAHALLELERAGGPGLGVGHSLTMTLVVEPAG
;
A
#
# COMPACT_ATOMS: atom_id res chain seq x y z
N MET A 1 17.64 9.22 -27.93
CA MET A 1 18.96 9.75 -27.53
C MET A 1 19.01 9.72 -26.00
N THR A 2 19.54 8.66 -25.39
CA THR A 2 19.64 8.48 -23.93
C THR A 2 21.02 7.95 -23.59
N SER A 3 21.68 8.60 -22.63
CA SER A 3 23.07 8.40 -22.21
C SER A 3 23.22 7.24 -21.20
N PRO A 4 24.39 6.56 -21.13
CA PRO A 4 24.59 5.20 -20.60
C PRO A 4 24.76 4.99 -19.09
N SER A 5 24.32 5.88 -18.20
CA SER A 5 24.68 5.74 -16.76
C SER A 5 23.64 6.20 -15.76
N ALA A 6 22.36 6.34 -16.16
CA ALA A 6 21.31 6.74 -15.22
C ALA A 6 21.00 5.64 -14.19
N SER A 7 20.79 6.06 -12.93
CA SER A 7 20.34 5.24 -11.80
C SER A 7 19.15 5.90 -11.09
N PHE A 8 18.12 5.09 -10.80
CA PHE A 8 17.02 5.31 -9.83
C PHE A 8 17.51 5.47 -8.38
N VAL A 9 16.77 6.12 -7.44
CA VAL A 9 16.69 5.70 -6.01
C VAL A 9 15.29 5.99 -5.37
N LEU A 10 14.72 5.08 -4.55
CA LEU A 10 13.51 5.32 -3.72
C LEU A 10 13.74 4.79 -2.28
N GLY A 11 13.76 5.68 -1.29
CA GLY A 11 13.66 5.33 0.13
C GLY A 11 12.19 5.34 0.58
N ASP A 12 11.88 5.61 1.85
CA ASP A 12 10.86 6.64 1.98
C ASP A 12 11.43 7.82 1.16
N VAL A 13 10.60 8.57 0.42
CA VAL A 13 11.02 9.90 -0.05
C VAL A 13 11.48 10.81 1.13
N ARG A 14 11.46 10.28 2.37
CA ARG A 14 11.88 10.85 3.66
C ARG A 14 12.86 9.99 4.51
N THR A 15 13.43 8.85 4.07
CA THR A 15 14.39 8.00 4.86
C THR A 15 15.67 7.68 4.09
N ASP A 16 16.75 7.34 4.82
CA ASP A 16 18.08 7.08 4.24
C ASP A 16 18.16 5.76 3.44
N LEU A 17 18.89 5.84 2.33
CA LEU A 17 19.15 4.78 1.36
C LEU A 17 20.33 3.91 1.82
N PRO A 18 20.47 2.67 1.35
CA PRO A 18 21.61 1.84 1.73
C PRO A 18 22.94 2.50 1.32
N ASP A 19 23.92 2.50 2.22
CA ASP A 19 25.27 2.99 1.92
C ASP A 19 25.95 2.17 0.80
N GLY A 20 26.68 2.86 -0.07
CA GLY A 20 27.43 2.28 -1.19
C GLY A 20 26.79 2.48 -2.57
N ALA A 21 27.45 1.98 -3.63
CA ALA A 21 26.98 2.14 -5.01
C ALA A 21 26.01 1.01 -5.41
N PHE A 22 24.82 1.36 -5.87
CA PHE A 22 23.79 0.41 -6.35
C PHE A 22 22.99 0.99 -7.51
N ASP A 23 22.30 0.13 -8.25
CA ASP A 23 21.30 0.51 -9.24
C ASP A 23 19.89 0.35 -8.62
N LEU A 24 19.00 1.35 -8.69
CA LEU A 24 17.60 1.18 -8.28
C LEU A 24 16.68 1.03 -9.48
N TYR A 25 15.75 0.09 -9.34
CA TYR A 25 14.58 -0.06 -10.16
C TYR A 25 13.34 0.41 -9.38
N LEU A 26 12.69 1.49 -9.83
CA LEU A 26 11.50 2.08 -9.21
C LEU A 26 10.22 1.71 -9.98
N SER A 27 9.24 1.23 -9.23
CA SER A 27 7.86 1.03 -9.67
C SER A 27 6.94 1.95 -8.86
N CYS A 28 6.11 2.76 -9.54
CA CYS A 28 5.20 3.71 -8.88
C CYS A 28 3.78 3.59 -9.47
N GLY A 29 2.80 3.33 -8.61
CA GLY A 29 1.39 3.24 -9.01
C GLY A 29 0.89 1.81 -9.20
N VAL A 30 1.30 0.87 -8.33
CA VAL A 30 0.92 -0.55 -8.36
C VAL A 30 1.02 -1.25 -9.74
N PRO A 31 1.99 -0.94 -10.61
CA PRO A 31 1.94 -1.42 -11.99
C PRO A 31 2.08 -2.95 -12.08
N TYR A 32 2.69 -3.59 -11.08
CA TYR A 32 2.82 -5.04 -11.02
C TYR A 32 1.49 -5.74 -10.75
N SER A 33 0.49 -5.03 -10.25
CA SER A 33 -0.86 -5.59 -10.13
C SER A 33 -1.55 -5.76 -11.49
N HIS A 34 -1.12 -5.13 -12.57
CA HIS A 34 -1.66 -5.46 -13.90
C HIS A 34 -1.29 -6.88 -14.34
N LEU A 35 -0.15 -7.38 -13.86
CA LEU A 35 0.37 -8.69 -14.20
C LEU A 35 -0.37 -9.80 -13.43
N THR A 36 -0.52 -10.93 -14.09
CA THR A 36 -0.78 -12.22 -13.42
C THR A 36 0.43 -12.62 -12.56
N PRO A 37 0.27 -13.56 -11.61
CA PRO A 37 1.39 -14.05 -10.81
C PRO A 37 2.56 -14.57 -11.66
N ASP A 38 2.28 -15.33 -12.72
CA ASP A 38 3.31 -15.90 -13.61
C ASP A 38 4.06 -14.81 -14.39
N GLU A 39 3.33 -13.81 -14.89
CA GLU A 39 3.93 -12.66 -15.56
C GLU A 39 4.80 -11.83 -14.60
N LEU A 40 4.39 -11.69 -13.33
CA LEU A 40 5.18 -11.02 -12.32
C LEU A 40 6.45 -11.82 -11.97
N VAL A 41 6.35 -13.14 -11.85
CA VAL A 41 7.53 -14.03 -11.69
C VAL A 41 8.51 -13.82 -12.84
N ALA A 42 8.03 -13.84 -14.09
CA ALA A 42 8.88 -13.65 -15.26
C ALA A 42 9.53 -12.26 -15.31
N ALA A 43 8.76 -11.20 -15.00
CA ALA A 43 9.27 -9.84 -14.96
C ALA A 43 10.35 -9.65 -13.88
N LEU A 44 10.11 -10.17 -12.67
CA LEU A 44 11.09 -10.11 -11.59
C LEU A 44 12.32 -10.97 -11.89
N HIS A 45 12.16 -12.18 -12.43
CA HIS A 45 13.28 -13.02 -12.84
C HIS A 45 14.19 -12.29 -13.85
N SER A 46 13.61 -11.60 -14.81
CA SER A 46 14.35 -10.77 -15.78
C SER A 46 15.15 -9.66 -15.09
N VAL A 47 14.54 -8.94 -14.14
CA VAL A 47 15.23 -7.90 -13.34
C VAL A 47 16.38 -8.52 -12.53
N LEU A 48 16.15 -9.63 -11.82
CA LEU A 48 17.16 -10.28 -10.99
C LEU A 48 18.32 -10.82 -11.82
N SER A 49 18.04 -11.41 -12.98
CA SER A 49 19.06 -11.88 -13.93
C SER A 49 19.90 -10.71 -14.47
N ALA A 50 19.26 -9.57 -14.72
CA ALA A 50 19.93 -8.35 -15.16
C ALA A 50 20.83 -7.72 -14.08
N VAL A 51 20.48 -7.87 -12.79
CA VAL A 51 21.32 -7.48 -11.64
C VAL A 51 22.54 -8.39 -11.55
N ALA A 52 22.34 -9.70 -11.61
CA ALA A 52 23.41 -10.69 -11.58
C ALA A 52 24.43 -10.49 -12.72
N ALA A 53 23.94 -10.35 -13.96
CA ALA A 53 24.78 -10.16 -15.14
C ALA A 53 25.65 -8.90 -15.09
N ARG A 54 25.18 -7.84 -14.40
CA ARG A 54 25.95 -6.60 -14.20
C ARG A 54 26.97 -6.70 -13.08
N GLY A 55 26.89 -7.72 -12.22
CA GLY A 55 27.81 -7.89 -11.09
C GLY A 55 27.67 -6.79 -10.03
N ARG A 56 26.51 -6.12 -9.96
CA ARG A 56 26.29 -4.96 -9.05
C ARG A 56 25.09 -5.20 -8.14
N ARG A 57 25.17 -4.64 -6.93
CA ARG A 57 24.06 -4.62 -5.98
C ARG A 57 22.94 -3.72 -6.49
N ALA A 58 21.69 -4.12 -6.24
CA ALA A 58 20.52 -3.35 -6.64
C ALA A 58 19.44 -3.34 -5.57
N ALA A 59 18.62 -2.29 -5.59
CA ALA A 59 17.37 -2.22 -4.83
C ALA A 59 16.19 -2.28 -5.80
N VAL A 60 15.29 -3.25 -5.58
CA VAL A 60 14.10 -3.49 -6.41
C VAL A 60 12.87 -3.22 -5.56
N VAL A 61 12.03 -2.29 -6.02
CA VAL A 61 10.76 -1.95 -5.36
C VAL A 61 9.60 -2.57 -6.13
N VAL A 62 8.87 -3.46 -5.46
CA VAL A 62 7.67 -4.14 -5.98
C VAL A 62 6.45 -3.53 -5.32
N ASP A 63 5.72 -2.69 -6.06
CA ASP A 63 4.49 -2.03 -5.62
C ASP A 63 3.27 -2.74 -6.24
N VAL A 64 2.37 -3.25 -5.39
CA VAL A 64 1.15 -3.99 -5.78
C VAL A 64 -0.04 -3.57 -4.91
N LEU A 65 -1.27 -3.90 -5.32
CA LEU A 65 -2.48 -3.73 -4.52
C LEU A 65 -2.52 -4.72 -3.35
N GLY A 66 -2.87 -4.25 -2.16
CA GLY A 66 -2.98 -5.09 -0.95
C GLY A 66 -4.26 -5.92 -0.94
N ARG A 67 -4.17 -7.24 -0.82
CA ARG A 67 -5.35 -8.13 -0.87
C ARG A 67 -6.41 -7.79 0.16
N TYR A 68 -6.00 -7.37 1.35
CA TYR A 68 -6.86 -7.16 2.51
C TYR A 68 -7.14 -5.68 2.80
N SER A 69 -7.05 -4.78 1.81
CA SER A 69 -7.50 -3.39 1.99
C SER A 69 -8.98 -3.34 2.34
N VAL A 70 -9.33 -2.46 3.28
CA VAL A 70 -10.72 -2.19 3.67
C VAL A 70 -11.55 -1.68 2.48
N GLU A 71 -10.90 -1.08 1.49
CA GLU A 71 -11.52 -0.51 0.29
C GLU A 71 -12.26 -1.56 -0.54
N TRP A 72 -11.83 -2.82 -0.54
CA TRP A 72 -12.42 -3.90 -1.33
C TRP A 72 -12.66 -5.17 -0.51
N ARG A 73 -13.02 -5.01 0.77
CA ARG A 73 -13.42 -6.14 1.65
C ARG A 73 -14.37 -7.15 1.00
N PRO A 74 -15.42 -6.74 0.25
CA PRO A 74 -16.32 -7.69 -0.40
C PRO A 74 -15.66 -8.61 -1.46
N ARG A 75 -14.39 -8.38 -1.80
CA ARG A 75 -13.64 -9.09 -2.84
C ARG A 75 -12.38 -9.81 -2.33
N TRP A 76 -12.16 -9.91 -1.01
CA TRP A 76 -10.94 -10.53 -0.44
C TRP A 76 -10.75 -12.01 -0.81
N ASP A 77 -11.83 -12.69 -1.19
CA ASP A 77 -11.85 -14.07 -1.67
C ASP A 77 -11.22 -14.21 -3.06
N ALA A 78 -11.21 -13.15 -3.87
CA ALA A 78 -10.65 -13.14 -5.22
C ALA A 78 -9.25 -12.49 -5.26
N GLU A 79 -8.31 -13.16 -5.91
CA GLU A 79 -6.94 -12.65 -6.10
C GLU A 79 -6.81 -11.73 -7.31
N ARG A 80 -7.68 -11.87 -8.31
CA ARG A 80 -7.67 -11.05 -9.52
C ARG A 80 -9.08 -10.71 -9.96
N TRP A 81 -9.32 -9.44 -10.22
CA TRP A 81 -10.62 -8.92 -10.67
C TRP A 81 -10.46 -7.54 -11.31
N ASP A 82 -11.52 -7.08 -11.97
CA ASP A 82 -11.52 -5.80 -12.71
C ASP A 82 -11.54 -4.60 -11.76
N TYR A 83 -10.40 -3.93 -11.67
CA TYR A 83 -10.19 -2.77 -10.83
C TYR A 83 -10.52 -1.48 -11.60
N ALA A 84 -11.56 -0.81 -11.13
CA ALA A 84 -11.98 0.49 -11.61
C ALA A 84 -11.04 1.61 -11.12
N MET A 85 -10.37 2.30 -12.04
CA MET A 85 -9.57 3.50 -11.78
C MET A 85 -10.45 4.75 -11.66
N SER A 86 -11.43 4.71 -10.75
CA SER A 86 -12.48 5.71 -10.56
C SER A 86 -12.01 7.08 -10.02
N PHE A 87 -10.69 7.29 -9.91
CA PHE A 87 -10.07 8.47 -9.31
C PHE A 87 -9.55 9.48 -10.35
N PHE A 88 -9.57 9.16 -11.65
CA PHE A 88 -9.28 10.15 -12.69
C PHE A 88 -10.43 11.16 -12.74
N ALA A 89 -10.25 12.29 -12.05
CA ALA A 89 -11.20 13.40 -12.05
C ALA A 89 -11.28 14.01 -13.46
N GLY A 90 -12.37 13.74 -14.18
CA GLY A 90 -12.55 14.25 -15.54
C GLY A 90 -13.85 13.90 -16.25
N GLY A 91 -14.79 13.17 -15.62
CA GLY A 91 -16.09 12.84 -16.24
C GLY A 91 -16.01 11.90 -17.45
N GLY A 92 -14.85 11.30 -17.72
CA GLY A 92 -14.70 10.25 -18.73
C GLY A 92 -15.20 8.88 -18.25
N GLU A 93 -15.26 7.92 -19.16
CA GLU A 93 -15.58 6.52 -18.81
C GLU A 93 -14.64 6.00 -17.71
N THR A 94 -15.22 5.26 -16.77
CA THR A 94 -14.43 4.60 -15.74
C THR A 94 -13.60 3.50 -16.40
N ILE A 95 -12.29 3.72 -16.49
CA ILE A 95 -11.36 2.70 -16.99
C ILE A 95 -11.28 1.59 -15.94
N SER A 96 -11.54 0.36 -16.36
CA SER A 96 -11.48 -0.83 -15.52
C SER A 96 -10.54 -1.84 -16.17
N GLU A 97 -9.57 -2.34 -15.41
CA GLU A 97 -8.53 -3.26 -15.89
C GLU A 97 -8.41 -4.44 -14.93
N PRO A 98 -8.14 -5.66 -15.42
CA PRO A 98 -7.92 -6.80 -14.55
C PRO A 98 -6.64 -6.61 -13.75
N MET A 99 -6.74 -6.62 -12.43
CA MET A 99 -5.61 -6.44 -11.52
C MET A 99 -5.54 -7.54 -10.48
N THR A 100 -4.31 -7.95 -10.14
CA THR A 100 -3.98 -8.96 -9.13
C THR A 100 -3.65 -8.29 -7.79
N PHE A 101 -4.20 -8.82 -6.71
CA PHE A 101 -4.09 -8.32 -5.36
C PHE A 101 -3.31 -9.30 -4.50
N TYR A 102 -2.34 -8.80 -3.75
CA TYR A 102 -1.38 -9.65 -3.06
C TYR A 102 -1.49 -9.52 -1.55
N SER A 103 -1.54 -10.66 -0.89
CA SER A 103 -1.13 -10.78 0.51
C SER A 103 0.39 -10.86 0.59
N ARG A 104 0.95 -10.64 1.77
CA ARG A 104 2.39 -10.80 1.97
C ARG A 104 2.91 -12.21 1.60
N PRO A 105 2.30 -13.32 2.06
CA PRO A 105 2.76 -14.65 1.67
C PRO A 105 2.70 -14.90 0.15
N ALA A 106 1.66 -14.40 -0.53
CA ALA A 106 1.55 -14.57 -1.98
C ALA A 106 2.64 -13.80 -2.73
N LEU A 107 2.96 -12.58 -2.29
CA LEU A 107 4.05 -11.80 -2.88
C LEU A 107 5.43 -12.41 -2.58
N ASP A 108 5.64 -12.93 -1.37
CA ASP A 108 6.86 -13.67 -1.02
C ASP A 108 7.07 -14.87 -1.94
N ALA A 109 6.02 -15.66 -2.20
CA ALA A 109 6.08 -16.82 -3.09
C ALA A 109 6.46 -16.46 -4.53
N VAL A 110 5.92 -15.35 -5.06
CA VAL A 110 6.30 -14.83 -6.38
C VAL A 110 7.77 -14.44 -6.42
N VAL A 111 8.26 -13.76 -5.39
CA VAL A 111 9.68 -13.36 -5.31
C VAL A 111 10.59 -14.59 -5.19
N ASP A 112 10.22 -15.57 -4.37
CA ASP A 112 11.00 -16.80 -4.20
C ASP A 112 11.09 -17.58 -5.51
N ALA A 113 9.98 -17.69 -6.25
CA ALA A 113 9.94 -18.31 -7.57
C ALA A 113 10.82 -17.56 -8.58
N ALA A 114 10.81 -16.22 -8.56
CA ALA A 114 11.65 -15.40 -9.43
C ALA A 114 13.15 -15.54 -9.13
N VAL A 115 13.53 -15.74 -7.86
CA VAL A 115 14.93 -15.93 -7.44
C VAL A 115 15.46 -17.31 -7.81
N ALA A 116 14.65 -18.36 -7.72
CA ALA A 116 15.07 -19.76 -7.86
C ALA A 116 15.80 -20.08 -9.19
N GLY A 117 15.58 -19.29 -10.24
CA GLY A 117 16.26 -19.42 -11.53
C GLY A 117 17.24 -18.28 -11.86
N SER A 118 17.54 -17.40 -10.92
CA SER A 118 18.43 -16.25 -11.12
C SER A 118 19.80 -16.50 -10.50
N ALA A 119 20.87 -15.99 -11.12
CA ALA A 119 22.20 -15.93 -10.50
C ALA A 119 22.32 -14.78 -9.48
N ALA A 120 21.21 -14.42 -8.83
CA ALA A 120 21.10 -13.35 -7.86
C ALA A 120 20.63 -13.91 -6.52
N ARG A 121 20.95 -13.23 -5.43
CA ARG A 121 20.45 -13.52 -4.08
C ARG A 121 19.83 -12.29 -3.46
N ILE A 122 18.77 -12.49 -2.68
CA ILE A 122 18.16 -11.43 -1.88
C ILE A 122 18.88 -11.37 -0.53
N VAL A 123 19.50 -10.25 -0.21
CA VAL A 123 20.20 -10.02 1.08
C VAL A 123 19.36 -9.25 2.09
N ARG A 124 18.30 -8.56 1.63
CA ARG A 124 17.30 -7.92 2.51
C ARG A 124 15.95 -7.90 1.80
N ARG A 125 14.89 -8.22 2.55
CA ARG A 125 13.49 -8.12 2.11
C ARG A 125 12.69 -7.38 3.18
N THR A 126 12.04 -6.29 2.81
CA THR A 126 11.12 -5.54 3.68
C THR A 126 9.81 -5.29 2.96
N ALA A 127 8.69 -5.23 3.69
CA ALA A 127 7.43 -4.83 3.10
C ALA A 127 6.70 -3.84 4.02
N VAL A 128 5.90 -2.97 3.41
CA VAL A 128 5.12 -1.96 4.09
C VAL A 128 3.79 -1.77 3.37
N ASP A 129 2.72 -1.59 4.13
CA ASP A 129 1.41 -1.19 3.58
C ASP A 129 1.32 0.33 3.53
N ARG A 130 0.64 0.87 2.52
CA ARG A 130 0.37 2.31 2.42
C ARG A 130 -1.12 2.56 2.35
N SER A 131 -1.58 3.53 3.14
CA SER A 131 -2.96 4.02 3.20
C SER A 131 -3.96 2.90 3.57
N VAL A 132 -4.12 2.64 4.86
CA VAL A 132 -5.01 1.58 5.37
C VAL A 132 -6.47 2.02 5.32
N LEU A 133 -6.81 3.16 5.94
CA LEU A 133 -8.14 3.76 5.86
C LEU A 133 -8.17 4.97 4.91
N VAL A 134 -7.07 5.72 4.78
CA VAL A 134 -7.02 6.94 3.95
C VAL A 134 -6.63 6.70 2.48
N GLY A 135 -6.86 5.48 1.98
CA GLY A 135 -6.70 5.09 0.58
C GLY A 135 -7.55 5.94 -0.37
N ARG A 136 -7.20 5.97 -1.66
CA ARG A 136 -7.90 6.86 -2.62
C ARG A 136 -9.35 6.43 -2.85
N HIS A 137 -9.68 5.14 -2.77
CA HIS A 137 -11.05 4.64 -2.95
C HIS A 137 -11.89 4.73 -1.69
N THR A 138 -11.33 5.03 -0.51
CA THR A 138 -12.17 5.45 0.62
C THR A 138 -12.69 6.88 0.43
N ALA A 139 -12.20 7.67 -0.53
CA ALA A 139 -12.88 8.91 -0.91
C ALA A 139 -14.13 8.62 -1.77
N THR A 140 -14.02 7.69 -2.75
CA THR A 140 -15.08 7.43 -3.74
C THR A 140 -16.05 6.32 -3.34
N GLY A 141 -15.64 5.42 -2.44
CA GLY A 141 -16.34 4.21 -1.97
C GLY A 141 -16.91 3.35 -3.08
N SER A 142 -16.24 3.36 -4.24
CA SER A 142 -16.68 2.65 -5.45
C SER A 142 -16.65 1.11 -5.28
N PHE A 143 -15.78 0.60 -4.40
CA PHE A 143 -15.63 -0.83 -4.17
C PHE A 143 -16.29 -1.33 -2.88
N HIS A 144 -16.55 -0.43 -1.93
CA HIS A 144 -17.17 -0.77 -0.65
C HIS A 144 -17.98 0.43 -0.15
N PRO A 145 -19.25 0.56 -0.57
CA PRO A 145 -20.06 1.73 -0.27
C PRO A 145 -20.28 1.99 1.23
N ASP A 146 -20.29 0.92 2.02
CA ASP A 146 -20.57 0.92 3.47
C ASP A 146 -19.36 1.31 4.33
N VAL A 147 -18.16 1.41 3.75
CA VAL A 147 -17.00 1.94 4.46
C VAL A 147 -17.10 3.46 4.55
N PRO A 148 -16.88 4.05 5.75
CA PRO A 148 -16.84 5.50 5.90
C PRO A 148 -15.86 6.11 4.91
N ARG A 149 -16.16 7.35 4.49
CA ARG A 149 -15.32 8.05 3.52
C ARG A 149 -14.10 8.64 4.18
N PHE A 150 -13.29 7.80 4.82
CA PHE A 150 -12.22 8.18 5.74
C PHE A 150 -11.28 9.22 5.14
N ARG A 151 -10.82 9.02 3.90
CA ARG A 151 -9.96 10.01 3.25
C ARG A 151 -10.63 11.38 3.12
N THR A 152 -11.90 11.44 2.76
CA THR A 152 -12.67 12.69 2.66
C THR A 152 -12.85 13.31 4.04
N LEU A 153 -13.33 12.53 5.01
CA LEU A 153 -13.56 12.98 6.38
C LEU A 153 -12.28 13.51 7.06
N VAL A 154 -11.15 12.82 6.91
CA VAL A 154 -9.85 13.25 7.45
C VAL A 154 -9.36 14.53 6.77
N ASN A 155 -9.57 14.68 5.46
CA ASN A 155 -9.24 15.92 4.77
C ASN A 155 -10.15 17.09 5.21
N ASP A 156 -11.43 16.81 5.45
CA ASP A 156 -12.42 17.81 5.82
C ASP A 156 -12.19 18.31 7.26
N LEU A 157 -11.57 17.51 8.14
CA LEU A 157 -11.05 18.00 9.43
C LEU A 157 -10.05 19.16 9.28
N LEU A 158 -9.42 19.34 8.12
CA LEU A 158 -8.52 20.48 7.84
C LEU A 158 -9.16 21.56 6.99
N ARG A 159 -10.10 21.21 6.10
CA ARG A 159 -10.69 22.14 5.13
C ARG A 159 -11.97 22.79 5.64
N GLU A 160 -12.88 21.99 6.19
CA GLU A 160 -14.20 22.41 6.64
C GLU A 160 -14.59 21.63 7.92
N PRO A 161 -13.90 21.88 9.06
CA PRO A 161 -14.07 21.07 10.29
C PRO A 161 -15.51 20.98 10.79
N SER A 162 -16.29 22.04 10.59
CA SER A 162 -17.70 22.13 10.97
C SER A 162 -18.60 21.07 10.32
N ARG A 163 -18.14 20.41 9.24
CA ARG A 163 -18.87 19.36 8.53
C ARG A 163 -18.53 17.96 8.99
N VAL A 164 -17.50 17.80 9.83
CA VAL A 164 -17.05 16.48 10.28
C VAL A 164 -17.53 16.22 11.69
N ARG A 165 -18.26 15.12 11.88
CA ARG A 165 -18.49 14.56 13.21
C ARG A 165 -17.43 13.49 13.47
N PRO A 166 -16.64 13.57 14.55
CA PRO A 166 -15.60 12.56 14.84
C PRO A 166 -16.15 11.13 14.94
N GLY A 167 -17.42 10.95 15.32
CA GLY A 167 -18.11 9.65 15.28
C GLY A 167 -18.17 9.02 13.88
N ASP A 168 -18.22 9.82 12.81
CA ASP A 168 -18.25 9.33 11.41
C ASP A 168 -16.89 8.75 10.98
N LEU A 169 -15.82 9.07 11.72
CA LEU A 169 -14.49 8.50 11.52
C LEU A 169 -14.30 7.16 12.24
N ARG A 170 -15.28 6.63 12.98
CA ARG A 170 -15.10 5.35 13.68
C ARG A 170 -14.86 4.20 12.70
N PHE A 171 -13.85 3.39 12.98
CA PHE A 171 -13.51 2.22 12.18
C PHE A 171 -13.98 0.94 12.89
N THR A 172 -14.77 0.13 12.17
CA THR A 172 -15.15 -1.22 12.61
C THR A 172 -14.33 -2.23 11.81
N PRO A 173 -13.38 -2.95 12.43
CA PRO A 173 -12.53 -3.89 11.73
C PRO A 173 -13.30 -5.14 11.29
N ALA A 174 -12.84 -5.79 10.23
CA ALA A 174 -13.36 -7.09 9.84
C ALA A 174 -12.98 -8.15 10.89
N THR A 175 -13.86 -9.13 11.10
CA THR A 175 -13.64 -10.25 12.03
C THR A 175 -13.47 -11.59 11.33
N THR A 176 -13.70 -11.64 10.02
CA THR A 176 -13.59 -12.84 9.16
C THR A 176 -13.14 -12.45 7.75
N GLY A 177 -12.86 -13.46 6.90
CA GLY A 177 -12.53 -13.24 5.48
C GLY A 177 -11.06 -12.96 5.19
N ALA A 178 -10.20 -12.94 6.22
CA ALA A 178 -8.75 -12.79 6.08
C ALA A 178 -8.01 -13.73 7.07
N PRO A 179 -6.70 -13.96 6.87
CA PRO A 179 -5.84 -14.67 7.82
C PRO A 179 -5.86 -14.06 9.23
N ALA A 180 -5.57 -14.90 10.24
CA ALA A 180 -5.71 -14.52 11.65
C ALA A 180 -4.81 -13.35 12.08
N ASP A 181 -3.60 -13.27 11.53
CA ASP A 181 -2.65 -12.17 11.74
C ASP A 181 -3.16 -10.84 11.15
N VAL A 182 -3.75 -10.88 9.96
CA VAL A 182 -4.40 -9.73 9.33
C VAL A 182 -5.57 -9.23 10.17
N LEU A 183 -6.45 -10.14 10.61
CA LEU A 183 -7.61 -9.79 11.43
C LEU A 183 -7.19 -9.23 12.80
N ALA A 184 -6.17 -9.83 13.43
CA ALA A 184 -5.61 -9.34 14.67
C ALA A 184 -5.03 -7.93 14.51
N TRP A 185 -4.24 -7.71 13.46
CA TRP A 185 -3.66 -6.41 13.18
C TRP A 185 -4.74 -5.34 12.91
N LEU A 186 -5.77 -5.65 12.13
CA LEU A 186 -6.87 -4.73 11.84
C LEU A 186 -7.62 -4.32 13.11
N ARG A 187 -7.85 -5.26 14.04
CA ARG A 187 -8.45 -4.97 15.35
C ARG A 187 -7.57 -4.03 16.15
N ASP A 188 -6.28 -4.34 16.29
CA ASP A 188 -5.35 -3.52 17.07
C ASP A 188 -5.13 -2.12 16.43
N PHE A 189 -5.23 -2.02 15.11
CA PHE A 189 -5.27 -0.74 14.40
C PHE A 189 -6.56 0.03 14.70
N ALA A 190 -7.71 -0.64 14.67
CA ALA A 190 -9.00 -0.03 15.00
C ALA A 190 -9.06 0.48 16.44
N ASP A 191 -8.49 -0.25 17.40
CA ASP A 191 -8.44 0.18 18.79
C ASP A 191 -7.65 1.49 18.95
N ARG A 192 -6.47 1.58 18.32
CA ARG A 192 -5.66 2.81 18.31
C ARG A 192 -6.35 3.96 17.58
N TRP A 193 -6.94 3.68 16.42
CA TRP A 193 -7.65 4.68 15.62
C TRP A 193 -8.87 5.24 16.36
N ASN A 194 -9.72 4.35 16.89
CA ASN A 194 -10.91 4.73 17.64
C ASN A 194 -10.56 5.38 18.98
N GLY A 195 -9.45 5.01 19.62
CA GLY A 195 -8.94 5.67 20.81
C GLY A 195 -8.60 7.15 20.57
N LEU A 196 -8.12 7.52 19.37
CA LEU A 196 -7.91 8.93 19.01
C LEU A 196 -9.23 9.72 18.89
N LEU A 197 -10.36 9.04 18.68
CA LEU A 197 -11.68 9.63 18.55
C LEU A 197 -12.43 9.72 19.89
N GLU A 198 -12.01 8.96 20.91
CA GLU A 198 -12.69 8.86 22.20
C GLU A 198 -12.88 10.21 22.91
N PRO A 199 -11.91 11.15 22.92
CA PRO A 199 -12.13 12.49 23.49
C PRO A 199 -13.24 13.30 22.83
N TYR A 200 -13.74 12.85 21.67
CA TYR A 200 -14.72 13.53 20.84
C TYR A 200 -16.03 12.75 20.68
N ALA A 201 -16.22 11.64 21.40
CA ALA A 201 -17.30 10.68 21.17
C ALA A 201 -18.72 11.29 21.20
N ASP A 202 -18.93 12.28 22.06
CA ASP A 202 -20.22 12.99 22.23
C ASP A 202 -20.13 14.48 21.84
N ALA A 203 -19.02 14.89 21.22
CA ALA A 203 -18.79 16.27 20.83
C ALA A 203 -19.48 16.59 19.50
N GLY A 204 -19.91 17.86 19.35
CA GLY A 204 -20.20 18.42 18.04
C GLY A 204 -18.94 18.49 17.17
N PRO A 205 -19.03 19.11 15.98
CA PRO A 205 -17.86 19.34 15.15
C PRO A 205 -16.73 20.04 15.94
N PRO A 206 -15.48 19.56 15.85
CA PRO A 206 -14.37 20.12 16.60
C PRO A 206 -14.03 21.54 16.12
N ALA A 207 -13.49 22.37 17.01
CA ALA A 207 -12.93 23.66 16.61
C ALA A 207 -11.70 23.46 15.71
N ASP A 208 -11.38 24.43 14.84
CA ASP A 208 -10.35 24.29 13.81
C ASP A 208 -8.99 23.77 14.34
N ALA A 209 -8.52 24.28 15.48
CA ALA A 209 -7.26 23.85 16.07
C ALA A 209 -7.30 22.40 16.59
N GLU A 210 -8.44 21.95 17.11
CA GLU A 210 -8.66 20.57 17.56
C GLU A 210 -8.80 19.62 16.37
N ALA A 211 -9.55 20.04 15.35
CA ALA A 211 -9.72 19.30 14.11
C ALA A 211 -8.38 19.05 13.42
N ALA A 212 -7.52 20.08 13.35
CA ALA A 212 -6.18 19.94 12.82
C ALA A 212 -5.31 18.99 13.64
N ARG A 213 -5.37 19.04 14.98
CA ARG A 213 -4.64 18.08 15.83
C ARG A 213 -5.11 16.64 15.60
N LEU A 214 -6.42 16.42 15.54
CA LEU A 214 -6.99 15.11 15.29
C LEU A 214 -6.59 14.58 13.91
N ALA A 215 -6.68 15.40 12.86
CA ALA A 215 -6.27 15.03 11.51
C ALA A 215 -4.79 14.60 11.46
N HIS A 216 -3.89 15.36 12.09
CA HIS A 216 -2.48 15.00 12.16
C HIS A 216 -2.26 13.69 12.92
N ALA A 217 -2.92 13.50 14.07
CA ALA A 217 -2.78 12.26 14.85
C ALA A 217 -3.23 11.02 14.06
N LEU A 218 -4.36 11.11 13.34
CA LEU A 218 -4.86 10.04 12.48
C LEU A 218 -3.89 9.75 11.32
N LEU A 219 -3.33 10.79 10.70
CA LEU A 219 -2.35 10.64 9.62
C LEU A 219 -1.01 10.08 10.09
N GLU A 220 -0.56 10.42 11.31
CA GLU A 220 0.64 9.82 11.89
C GLU A 220 0.43 8.34 12.21
N LEU A 221 -0.75 7.95 12.70
CA LEU A 221 -1.10 6.54 12.90
C LEU A 221 -1.08 5.75 11.58
N GLU A 222 -1.62 6.31 10.50
CA GLU A 222 -1.55 5.75 9.14
C GLU A 222 -0.11 5.57 8.64
N ARG A 223 0.77 6.55 8.91
CA ARG A 223 2.18 6.52 8.48
C ARG A 223 3.01 5.51 9.24
N ALA A 224 2.79 5.41 10.55
CA ALA A 224 3.50 4.48 11.42
C ALA A 224 3.07 3.01 11.20
N GLY A 225 2.01 2.78 10.43
CA GLY A 225 1.16 1.62 10.57
C GLY A 225 1.28 0.53 9.52
N GLY A 226 2.19 0.55 8.54
CA GLY A 226 2.15 -0.49 7.50
C GLY A 226 2.79 -1.82 7.95
N PRO A 227 2.05 -2.88 8.33
CA PRO A 227 2.67 -4.13 8.79
C PRO A 227 3.32 -4.94 7.65
N GLY A 228 3.07 -4.55 6.40
CA GLY A 228 3.54 -5.25 5.21
C GLY A 228 2.82 -6.59 5.04
N LEU A 229 1.51 -6.64 5.36
CA LEU A 229 0.64 -7.82 5.28
C LEU A 229 -0.29 -7.81 4.05
N GLY A 230 -0.46 -6.65 3.41
CA GLY A 230 -1.42 -6.44 2.33
C GLY A 230 -2.74 -5.82 2.80
N VAL A 231 -2.73 -5.07 3.91
CA VAL A 231 -3.90 -4.38 4.50
C VAL A 231 -4.08 -2.95 4.01
N GLY A 232 -3.06 -2.36 3.39
CA GLY A 232 -3.16 -1.04 2.78
C GLY A 232 -3.75 -1.10 1.37
N HIS A 233 -4.10 0.07 0.85
CA HIS A 233 -4.39 0.26 -0.57
C HIS A 233 -3.31 -0.40 -1.45
N SER A 234 -2.05 -0.17 -1.11
CA SER A 234 -0.91 -0.81 -1.75
C SER A 234 -0.02 -1.52 -0.72
N LEU A 235 0.51 -2.67 -1.12
CA LEU A 235 1.61 -3.37 -0.48
C LEU A 235 2.89 -3.12 -1.28
N THR A 236 3.89 -2.55 -0.64
CA THR A 236 5.18 -2.27 -1.27
C THR A 236 6.25 -3.16 -0.63
N MET A 237 6.92 -3.99 -1.44
CA MET A 237 8.06 -4.81 -1.03
C MET A 237 9.36 -4.24 -1.60
N THR A 238 10.36 -4.04 -0.76
CA THR A 238 11.71 -3.64 -1.16
C THR A 238 12.66 -4.82 -1.01
N LEU A 239 13.35 -5.16 -2.09
CA LEU A 239 14.36 -6.20 -2.16
C LEU A 239 15.73 -5.55 -2.35
N VAL A 240 16.70 -5.92 -1.52
CA VAL A 240 18.11 -5.65 -1.80
C VAL A 240 18.72 -6.94 -2.34
N VAL A 241 19.28 -6.83 -3.53
CA VAL A 241 19.71 -7.97 -4.36
C VAL A 241 21.19 -7.82 -4.71
N GLU A 242 21.92 -8.92 -4.70
CA GLU A 242 23.32 -9.01 -5.10
C GLU A 242 23.53 -10.22 -6.04
N PRO A 243 24.61 -10.24 -6.84
CA PRO A 243 25.01 -11.47 -7.54
C PRO A 243 25.23 -12.61 -6.56
N ALA A 244 24.78 -13.82 -6.92
CA ALA A 244 25.22 -15.04 -6.27
C ALA A 244 26.69 -15.25 -6.67
N GLY A 245 27.58 -15.29 -5.68
CA GLY A 245 29.03 -15.44 -5.90
C GLY A 245 29.43 -16.79 -6.47
#